data_AF-A0A366LPV1-F1
#
_entry.id   AF-A0A366LPV1-F1
#
_cell.length_a   1.000
_cell.length_b   1.000
_cell.length_c   1.000
_cell.angle_alpha   90.00
_cell.angle_beta   90.00
_cell.angle_gamma   90.00
#
_symmetry.space_group_name_H-M   'P 1'
#
loop_
_entity.id
_entity.type
_entity.pdbx_description
1 polymer ?
#
loop_
_entity_poly.entity_id
_entity_poly.type
_entity_poly.pdbx_seq_one_letter_code
_entity_poly.pdbx_strand_id
1 'polypeptide(L)'
;MTQLPSDCSHLGCTARPLLVVWEVEARDHSAGGVSDNEQTAETAMFETLDALPSGRGRVRYARLSVLGIGYQYGETLLTAYRKNGATVAVAGDAWESIP
;
A
#
# COMPACT_ATOMS: atom_id res chain seq x y z
N MET A 1 -34.60 -11.23 -18.30
CA MET A 1 -33.81 -10.79 -17.13
C MET A 1 -33.05 -12.01 -16.65
N THR A 2 -32.03 -12.50 -17.35
CA THR A 2 -30.68 -11.94 -17.52
C THR A 2 -29.98 -11.76 -16.18
N GLN A 3 -29.17 -12.73 -15.78
CA GLN A 3 -27.75 -12.51 -15.58
C GLN A 3 -27.00 -13.85 -15.71
N LEU A 4 -26.11 -13.92 -16.70
CA LEU A 4 -25.20 -15.04 -16.93
C LEU A 4 -24.25 -15.22 -15.73
N PRO A 5 -23.80 -16.45 -15.42
CA PRO A 5 -22.68 -16.64 -14.52
C PRO A 5 -21.44 -15.99 -15.11
N SER A 6 -20.74 -15.19 -14.29
CA SER A 6 -19.47 -14.58 -14.63
C SER A 6 -18.40 -15.67 -14.79
N ASP A 7 -18.36 -16.29 -15.97
CA ASP A 7 -17.19 -16.99 -16.47
C ASP A 7 -16.46 -16.07 -17.46
N CYS A 8 -15.47 -15.38 -16.92
CA CYS A 8 -14.36 -14.68 -17.58
C CYS A 8 -13.25 -14.73 -16.52
N SER A 9 -12.16 -15.49 -16.61
CA SER A 9 -11.40 -15.90 -17.79
C SER A 9 -10.45 -17.06 -17.45
N HIS A 10 -10.50 -18.13 -18.25
CA HIS A 10 -9.39 -18.63 -19.07
C HIS A 10 -7.98 -18.76 -18.47
N LEU A 11 -7.49 -20.01 -18.48
CA LEU A 11 -6.14 -20.42 -18.84
C LEU A 11 -5.22 -19.29 -19.36
N GLY A 12 -4.14 -19.02 -18.63
CA GLY A 12 -2.90 -18.51 -19.22
C GLY A 12 -2.82 -17.01 -19.47
N CYS A 13 -2.78 -16.22 -18.39
CA CYS A 13 -1.97 -15.01 -18.35
C CYS A 13 -1.11 -15.09 -17.09
N THR A 14 0.21 -15.25 -17.24
CA THR A 14 1.22 -15.01 -16.20
C THR A 14 1.32 -13.51 -15.88
N ALA A 15 0.20 -12.81 -15.81
CA ALA A 15 0.15 -11.44 -15.32
C ALA A 15 0.33 -11.53 -13.81
N ARG A 16 1.49 -11.11 -13.33
CA ARG A 16 1.73 -11.06 -11.89
C ARG A 16 0.69 -10.19 -11.23
N PRO A 17 0.08 -10.64 -10.11
CA PRO A 17 -0.88 -9.83 -9.40
C PRO A 17 -0.23 -8.49 -9.06
N LEU A 18 -0.94 -7.41 -9.37
CA LEU A 18 -0.60 -6.10 -8.85
C LEU A 18 -0.95 -6.13 -7.37
N LEU A 19 0.06 -5.92 -6.54
CA LEU A 19 -0.08 -5.86 -5.11
C LEU A 19 0.05 -4.40 -4.68
N VAL A 20 -0.43 -4.12 -3.47
CA VAL A 20 -0.33 -2.84 -2.83
C VAL A 20 0.40 -3.06 -1.51
N VAL A 21 1.57 -2.46 -1.38
CA VAL A 21 2.36 -2.51 -0.16
C VAL A 21 2.13 -1.23 0.62
N TRP A 22 1.87 -1.39 1.91
CA TRP A 22 1.86 -0.30 2.84
C TRP A 22 2.99 -0.45 3.85
N GLU A 23 3.60 0.66 4.21
CA GLU A 23 4.61 0.74 5.25
C GLU A 23 4.34 1.93 6.16
N VAL A 24 4.70 1.78 7.43
CA VAL A 24 4.71 2.82 8.44
C VAL A 24 6.07 2.81 9.11
N GLU A 25 6.70 3.98 9.19
CA GLU A 25 7.98 4.21 9.84
C GLU A 25 7.81 5.26 10.94
N ALA A 26 8.25 4.91 12.14
CA ALA A 26 8.43 5.77 13.28
C ALA A 26 9.78 5.46 13.95
N ARG A 27 10.24 6.33 14.85
CA ARG A 27 11.60 6.26 15.44
C ARG A 27 12.01 4.87 15.91
N ASP A 28 11.14 4.18 16.64
CA ASP A 28 11.41 2.89 17.25
C ASP A 28 10.43 1.80 16.77
N HIS A 29 9.66 2.09 15.72
CA HIS A 29 8.62 1.20 15.23
C HIS A 29 8.50 1.26 13.70
N SER A 30 8.61 0.10 13.07
CA SER A 30 8.34 -0.07 11.65
C SER A 30 7.34 -1.20 11.47
N ALA A 31 6.30 -0.96 10.68
CA ALA A 31 5.29 -1.94 10.36
C ALA A 31 4.97 -1.84 8.87
N GLY A 32 4.50 -2.94 8.29
CA GLY A 32 4.12 -2.95 6.90
C GLY A 32 3.44 -4.24 6.53
N GLY A 33 2.78 -4.21 5.38
CA GLY A 33 2.02 -5.34 4.88
C GLY A 33 1.80 -5.23 3.38
N VAL A 34 1.23 -6.30 2.83
CA VAL A 34 0.87 -6.39 1.42
C VAL A 34 -0.60 -6.78 1.32
N SER A 35 -1.32 -6.15 0.40
CA SER A 35 -2.71 -6.43 0.08
C SER A 35 -2.88 -6.44 -1.44
N ASP A 36 -3.94 -7.06 -1.93
CA ASP A 36 -4.41 -6.98 -3.31
C ASP A 36 -5.44 -5.85 -3.52
N ASN A 37 -5.78 -5.10 -2.46
CA ASN A 37 -6.73 -4.01 -2.48
C ASN A 37 -6.11 -2.72 -1.91
N GLU A 38 -6.19 -1.64 -2.68
CA GLU A 38 -5.72 -0.31 -2.31
C GLU A 38 -6.36 0.20 -1.02
N GLN A 39 -7.70 0.12 -0.92
CA GLN A 39 -8.44 0.62 0.23
C GLN A 39 -8.10 -0.14 1.51
N THR A 40 -7.87 -1.46 1.40
CA THR A 40 -7.42 -2.28 2.53
C THR A 40 -6.02 -1.90 2.97
N ALA A 41 -5.09 -1.69 2.04
CA ALA A 41 -3.74 -1.24 2.34
C ALA A 41 -3.70 0.16 2.96
N GLU A 42 -4.49 1.10 2.44
CA GLU A 42 -4.62 2.45 2.97
C GLU A 42 -5.21 2.45 4.39
N THR A 43 -6.27 1.67 4.61
CA THR A 43 -6.89 1.54 5.94
C THR A 43 -5.90 1.00 6.96
N ALA A 44 -5.20 -0.10 6.62
CA ALA A 44 -4.20 -0.70 7.52
C ALA A 44 -3.03 0.26 7.82
N MET A 45 -2.60 1.03 6.83
CA MET A 45 -1.58 2.07 7.00
C MET A 45 -2.04 3.16 7.97
N PHE A 46 -3.26 3.67 7.81
CA PHE A 46 -3.80 4.70 8.69
C PHE A 46 -4.06 4.21 10.11
N GLU A 47 -4.63 3.01 10.28
CA GLU A 47 -4.84 2.42 11.60
C GLU A 47 -3.52 2.23 12.35
N THR A 48 -2.49 1.75 11.65
CA THR A 48 -1.15 1.57 12.23
C THR A 48 -0.50 2.91 12.56
N LEU A 49 -0.61 3.90 11.66
CA LEU A 49 -0.06 5.23 11.87
C LEU A 49 -0.79 5.96 13.01
N ASP A 50 -2.09 5.74 13.19
CA ASP A 50 -2.90 6.35 14.25
C ASP A 50 -2.49 5.88 15.66
N ALA A 51 -2.06 4.62 15.78
CA ALA A 51 -1.55 4.07 17.02
C ALA A 51 -0.21 4.68 17.48
N LEU A 52 0.44 5.50 16.63
CA LEU A 52 1.76 6.08 16.91
C LEU A 52 1.64 7.58 17.26
N PRO A 53 2.48 8.11 18.16
CA PRO A 53 2.47 9.55 18.48
C PRO A 53 3.01 10.41 17.33
N SER A 54 3.92 9.85 16.54
CA SER A 54 4.51 10.45 15.35
C SER A 54 5.07 9.38 14.43
N GLY A 55 5.02 9.61 13.13
CA GLY A 55 5.57 8.71 12.13
C GLY A 55 5.15 9.11 10.73
N ARG A 56 5.51 8.30 9.75
CA ARG A 56 5.09 8.44 8.37
C ARG A 56 4.65 7.11 7.80
N GLY A 57 3.68 7.15 6.91
CA GLY A 57 3.15 5.99 6.21
C GLY A 57 3.18 6.20 4.71
N ARG A 58 3.32 5.12 3.95
CA ARG A 58 3.30 5.15 2.50
C ARG A 58 2.62 3.91 1.95
N VAL A 59 1.80 4.12 0.94
CA VAL A 59 1.13 3.06 0.17
C VAL A 59 1.62 3.15 -1.26
N ARG A 60 2.11 2.05 -1.81
CA ARG A 60 2.57 1.98 -3.20
C ARG A 60 2.23 0.66 -3.84
N TYR A 61 2.12 0.67 -5.16
CA TYR A 61 2.03 -0.56 -5.89
C TYR A 61 3.31 -1.37 -5.78
N ALA A 62 3.16 -2.68 -5.86
CA ALA A 62 4.23 -3.64 -5.91
C ALA A 62 3.87 -4.76 -6.88
N ARG A 63 4.89 -5.33 -7.52
CA ARG A 63 4.76 -6.58 -8.25
C ARG A 63 5.80 -7.55 -7.71
N LEU A 64 5.47 -8.84 -7.68
CA LEU A 64 6.47 -9.85 -7.35
C LEU A 64 7.59 -9.82 -8.40
N SER A 65 8.85 -9.84 -7.97
CA SER A 65 9.99 -9.85 -8.89
C SER A 65 10.04 -11.10 -9.77
N VAL A 66 10.69 -11.02 -10.94
CA VAL A 66 10.78 -12.14 -11.90
C VAL A 66 11.54 -13.34 -11.34
N LEU A 67 12.48 -13.04 -10.46
CA LEU A 67 13.30 -14.03 -9.78
C LEU A 67 12.59 -14.62 -8.55
N GLY A 68 11.34 -14.23 -8.26
CA GLY A 68 10.60 -14.65 -7.06
C GLY A 68 11.14 -14.08 -5.75
N ILE A 69 12.17 -13.22 -5.80
CA ILE A 69 12.82 -12.63 -4.64
C ILE A 69 12.43 -11.16 -4.54
N GLY A 70 11.67 -10.82 -3.51
CA GLY A 70 11.28 -9.45 -3.18
C GLY A 70 10.22 -8.83 -4.10
N TYR A 71 9.96 -7.56 -3.86
CA TYR A 71 8.98 -6.77 -4.56
C TYR A 71 9.65 -5.73 -5.46
N GLN A 72 9.16 -5.61 -6.68
CA GLN A 72 9.41 -4.46 -7.53
C GLN A 72 8.34 -3.42 -7.22
N TYR A 73 8.75 -2.35 -6.55
CA TYR A 73 7.88 -1.25 -6.18
C TYR A 73 7.58 -0.37 -7.39
N GLY A 74 6.32 0.03 -7.52
CA GLY A 74 5.80 0.92 -8.55
C GLY A 74 5.41 2.28 -7.97
N GLU A 75 4.39 2.89 -8.58
CA GLU A 75 3.87 4.20 -8.20
C GLU A 75 3.42 4.23 -6.73
N THR A 76 3.80 5.29 -6.02
CA THR A 76 3.27 5.63 -4.70
C THR A 76 1.90 6.25 -4.86
N LEU A 77 0.89 5.63 -4.24
CA LEU A 77 -0.49 6.09 -4.24
C LEU A 77 -0.73 7.18 -3.21
N LEU A 78 -0.15 6.98 -2.03
CA LEU A 78 -0.46 7.79 -0.86
C LEU A 78 0.77 7.86 0.05
N THR A 79 1.04 9.06 0.52
CA THR A 79 1.97 9.31 1.60
C THR A 79 1.20 9.98 2.74
N ALA A 80 1.42 9.55 3.97
CA ALA A 80 0.86 10.19 5.14
C ALA A 80 1.96 10.45 6.16
N TYR A 81 1.81 11.49 6.97
CA TYR A 81 2.64 11.70 8.14
C TYR A 81 1.79 12.13 9.32
N ARG A 82 2.20 11.71 10.51
CA ARG A 82 1.56 12.06 11.77
C ARG A 82 2.56 12.81 12.63
N LYS A 83 2.14 13.98 13.12
CA LYS A 83 2.93 14.82 14.02
C LYS A 83 2.01 15.42 15.07
N ASN A 84 2.36 15.24 16.35
CA ASN A 84 1.59 15.74 17.49
C ASN A 84 0.10 15.30 17.44
N GLY A 85 -0.17 14.06 17.01
CA GLY A 85 -1.53 13.51 16.91
C GLY A 85 -2.35 13.99 15.70
N ALA A 86 -1.83 14.90 14.87
CA ALA A 86 -2.45 15.28 13.60
C ALA A 86 -1.87 14.44 12.46
N THR A 87 -2.74 13.77 11.70
CA THR A 87 -2.36 13.04 10.48
C THR A 87 -2.63 13.91 9.27
N VAL A 88 -1.64 14.04 8.38
CA VAL A 88 -1.74 14.71 7.10
C VAL A 88 -1.49 13.68 6.00
N ALA A 89 -2.41 13.58 5.06
CA ALA A 89 -2.33 12.68 3.91
C ALA A 89 -2.08 13.50 2.64
N VAL A 90 -1.17 13.01 1.81
CA VAL A 90 -0.77 13.58 0.51
C VAL A 90 -0.91 12.48 -0.52
N ALA A 91 -1.74 12.70 -1.53
CA ALA A 91 -1.82 11.79 -2.67
C ALA A 91 -0.49 11.81 -3.44
N GLY A 92 -0.01 10.62 -3.82
CA GLY A 92 1.26 10.45 -4.51
C GLY A 92 2.49 10.31 -3.59
N ASP A 93 3.67 10.39 -4.20
CA ASP A 93 4.95 10.30 -3.49
C ASP A 93 5.32 11.65 -2.88
N ALA A 94 5.24 11.73 -1.55
CA ALA A 94 5.73 12.86 -0.77
C ALA A 94 6.73 12.41 0.30
N TRP A 95 7.20 11.16 0.24
CA TRP A 95 7.97 10.51 1.31
C TRP A 95 9.25 11.25 1.68
N GLU A 96 9.93 11.81 0.69
CA GLU A 96 11.15 12.62 0.87
C GLU A 96 10.86 14.08 1.24
N SER A 97 9.63 14.54 1.02
CA SER A 97 9.20 15.92 1.29
C SER A 97 8.56 16.09 2.66
N ILE A 98 8.24 14.99 3.34
CA ILE A 98 7.68 15.00 4.69
C ILE A 98 8.81 15.02 5.74
N PRO A 99 8.66 15.82 6.80
CA PRO A 99 9.69 16.05 7.81
C PRO A 99 9.93 14.87 8.75
#